data_AF-A0A954NWM8-F1
#
_entry.id   AF-A0A954NWM8-F1
#
_cell.length_a   1.000
_cell.length_b   1.000
_cell.length_c   1.000
_cell.angle_alpha   90.00
_cell.angle_beta   90.00
_cell.angle_gamma   90.00
#
_symmetry.space_group_name_H-M   'P 1'
#
loop_
_entity.id
_entity.type
_entity.pdbx_description
1 polymer ?
#
loop_
_entity_poly.entity_id
_entity_poly.type
_entity_poly.pdbx_seq_one_letter_code
_entity_poly.pdbx_strand_id
1 'polypeptide(L)'
;THDGPVLVLTGDTPLLRGSSLKALLDQHRQHHAACVVGTADTEDNEGLGRIVRDADGNFLRITEHKDCTPEELKITEINTGCFAYDCKSLFEALDQVRPDNNQGEYYLTDCAEILRKAGKTVIAAPELDITEAMGVNTQEQLAEVERVMQERA
;
A
#
# COMPACT_ATOMS: atom_id res chain seq x y z
N THR A 1 10.72 23.79 -3.70
CA THR A 1 9.66 22.86 -4.13
C THR A 1 10.33 21.58 -4.60
N HIS A 2 9.82 20.42 -4.19
CA HIS A 2 10.35 19.12 -4.61
C HIS A 2 9.52 18.60 -5.78
N ASP A 3 10.18 18.22 -6.87
CA ASP A 3 9.54 17.66 -8.07
C ASP A 3 9.88 16.17 -8.28
N GLY A 4 10.63 15.56 -7.35
CA GLY A 4 10.97 14.14 -7.42
C GLY A 4 9.86 13.23 -6.89
N PRO A 5 10.01 11.91 -7.02
CA PRO A 5 9.08 10.96 -6.41
C PRO A 5 9.08 11.11 -4.88
N VAL A 6 7.94 10.78 -4.28
CA VAL A 6 7.74 10.70 -2.83
C VAL A 6 7.49 9.24 -2.47
N LEU A 7 8.41 8.65 -1.71
CA LEU A 7 8.23 7.31 -1.15
C LEU A 7 7.64 7.44 0.25
N VAL A 8 6.49 6.82 0.50
CA VAL A 8 5.82 6.77 1.80
C VAL A 8 5.91 5.35 2.33
N LEU A 9 6.36 5.23 3.58
CA LEU A 9 6.57 3.96 4.29
C LEU A 9 5.94 4.06 5.68
N THR A 10 5.59 2.93 6.27
CA THR A 10 5.23 2.86 7.68
C THR A 10 6.48 2.67 8.54
N GLY A 11 6.46 3.21 9.77
CA GLY A 11 7.61 3.16 10.68
C GLY A 11 7.71 1.86 11.48
N ASP A 12 6.70 1.00 11.38
CA ASP A 12 6.49 -0.21 12.18
C ASP A 12 6.74 -1.51 11.42
N THR A 13 7.19 -1.45 10.15
CA THR A 13 7.52 -2.61 9.31
C THR A 13 9.05 -2.75 9.15
N PRO A 14 9.76 -3.37 10.11
CA PRO A 14 11.23 -3.34 10.16
C PRO A 14 11.92 -4.27 9.15
N LEU A 15 11.18 -5.15 8.47
CA LEU A 15 11.73 -6.13 7.54
C LEU A 15 11.76 -5.65 6.07
N LEU A 16 11.37 -4.40 5.81
CA LEU A 16 11.41 -3.77 4.49
C LEU A 16 12.80 -3.85 3.86
N ARG A 17 12.84 -4.20 2.57
CA ARG A 17 14.09 -4.33 1.82
C ARG A 17 14.27 -3.18 0.84
N GLY A 18 15.50 -2.65 0.78
CA GLY A 18 15.85 -1.61 -0.19
C GLY A 18 15.63 -2.02 -1.65
N SER A 19 15.73 -3.31 -1.98
CA SER A 19 15.43 -3.83 -3.32
C SER A 19 13.95 -3.64 -3.70
N SER A 20 13.04 -3.92 -2.77
CA SER A 20 11.59 -3.82 -2.97
C SER A 20 11.18 -2.35 -3.11
N LEU A 21 11.75 -1.48 -2.26
CA LEU A 21 11.56 -0.03 -2.37
C LEU A 21 12.08 0.53 -3.70
N LYS A 22 13.23 0.04 -4.15
CA LYS A 22 13.78 0.40 -5.46
C LYS A 22 12.87 -0.06 -6.61
N ALA A 23 12.30 -1.26 -6.52
CA ALA A 23 11.37 -1.77 -7.52
C ALA A 23 10.13 -0.86 -7.65
N LEU A 24 9.54 -0.41 -6.53
CA LEU A 24 8.42 0.54 -6.56
C LEU A 24 8.78 1.85 -7.30
N LEU A 25 9.97 2.40 -7.05
CA LEU A 25 10.45 3.60 -7.74
C LEU A 25 10.74 3.35 -9.23
N ASP A 26 11.23 2.16 -9.57
CA ASP A 26 11.46 1.78 -10.97
C ASP A 26 10.13 1.62 -11.73
N GLN A 27 9.10 1.00 -11.11
CA GLN A 27 7.73 0.92 -11.65
C GLN A 27 7.14 2.33 -11.85
N HIS A 28 7.29 3.21 -10.86
CA HIS A 28 6.84 4.60 -10.91
C HIS A 28 7.43 5.32 -12.13
N ARG A 29 8.75 5.20 -12.31
CA ARG A 29 9.46 5.82 -13.43
C ARG A 29 9.10 5.20 -14.78
N GLN A 30 9.06 3.87 -14.87
CA GLN A 30 8.82 3.14 -16.12
C GLN A 30 7.43 3.43 -16.71
N HIS A 31 6.43 3.55 -15.85
CA HIS A 31 5.05 3.74 -16.27
C HIS A 31 4.57 5.19 -16.18
N HIS A 32 5.44 6.12 -15.77
CA HIS A 32 5.06 7.50 -15.44
C HIS A 32 3.83 7.55 -14.53
N ALA A 33 3.79 6.66 -13.54
CA ALA A 33 2.65 6.48 -12.67
C ALA A 33 2.49 7.67 -11.71
N ALA A 34 1.27 8.09 -11.46
CA ALA A 34 0.99 9.07 -10.39
C ALA A 34 1.11 8.42 -9.01
N CYS A 35 0.83 7.12 -8.91
CA CYS A 35 0.97 6.32 -7.70
C CYS A 35 1.34 4.88 -8.06
N VAL A 36 2.31 4.31 -7.34
CA VAL A 36 2.55 2.88 -7.25
C VAL A 36 2.28 2.45 -5.81
N VAL A 37 1.35 1.53 -5.64
CA VAL A 37 1.03 0.85 -4.38
C VAL A 37 1.86 -0.42 -4.31
N GLY A 38 2.64 -0.56 -3.24
CA GLY A 38 3.31 -1.81 -2.91
C GLY A 38 2.30 -2.82 -2.38
N THR A 39 2.33 -4.03 -2.94
CA THR A 39 1.40 -5.10 -2.59
C THR A 39 2.16 -6.39 -2.28
N ALA A 40 1.52 -7.25 -1.52
CA ALA A 40 1.96 -8.62 -1.23
C ALA A 40 0.73 -9.55 -1.22
N ASP A 41 0.95 -10.86 -1.28
CA ASP A 41 -0.10 -11.86 -1.16
C ASP A 41 -0.02 -12.58 0.19
N THR A 42 -1.17 -12.76 0.85
CA THR A 42 -1.31 -13.57 2.07
C THR A 42 -2.72 -14.13 2.22
N GLU A 43 -2.81 -15.35 2.74
CA GLU A 43 -4.08 -15.93 3.20
C GLU A 43 -4.46 -15.43 4.60
N ASP A 44 -3.46 -15.06 5.42
CA ASP A 44 -3.66 -14.45 6.74
C ASP A 44 -3.70 -12.93 6.57
N ASN A 45 -4.90 -12.43 6.26
CA ASN A 45 -5.12 -11.06 5.82
C ASN A 45 -5.95 -10.24 6.83
N GLU A 46 -6.15 -10.74 8.05
CA GLU A 46 -6.91 -10.03 9.08
C GLU A 46 -6.25 -8.68 9.43
N GLY A 47 -7.06 -7.62 9.54
CA GLY A 47 -6.57 -6.27 9.83
C GLY A 47 -5.89 -5.53 8.67
N LEU A 48 -5.55 -6.21 7.55
CA LEU A 48 -4.86 -5.58 6.41
C LEU A 48 -5.82 -4.95 5.40
N GLY A 49 -5.38 -3.92 4.66
CA GLY A 49 -6.15 -3.36 3.55
C GLY A 49 -6.12 -4.28 2.32
N ARG A 50 -7.21 -4.33 1.54
CA ARG A 50 -7.35 -5.17 0.33
C ARG A 50 -7.13 -4.38 -0.93
N ILE A 51 -6.44 -4.98 -1.90
CA ILE A 51 -6.30 -4.42 -3.24
C ILE A 51 -7.48 -4.87 -4.10
N VAL A 52 -8.41 -3.96 -4.36
CA VAL A 52 -9.58 -4.25 -5.19
C VAL A 52 -9.25 -3.98 -6.65
N ARG A 53 -9.49 -4.97 -7.51
CA ARG A 53 -9.27 -4.89 -8.96
C ARG A 53 -10.59 -5.04 -9.73
N ASP A 54 -10.63 -4.52 -10.96
CA ASP A 54 -11.73 -4.77 -11.88
C ASP A 54 -11.60 -6.14 -12.57
N ALA A 55 -12.56 -6.47 -13.44
CA ALA A 55 -12.58 -7.74 -14.16
C ALA A 55 -11.40 -7.92 -15.14
N ASP A 56 -10.78 -6.82 -15.56
CA ASP A 56 -9.60 -6.82 -16.45
C ASP A 56 -8.29 -6.84 -15.64
N GLY A 57 -8.38 -6.87 -14.30
CA GLY A 57 -7.24 -6.91 -13.39
C GLY A 57 -6.65 -5.53 -13.08
N ASN A 58 -7.28 -4.43 -13.51
CA ASN A 58 -6.79 -3.08 -13.22
C ASN A 58 -7.10 -2.70 -11.78
N PHE A 59 -6.22 -1.91 -11.16
CA PHE A 59 -6.44 -1.35 -9.83
C PHE A 59 -7.68 -0.46 -9.80
N LEU A 60 -8.59 -0.72 -8.85
CA LEU A 60 -9.76 0.12 -8.60
C LEU A 60 -9.56 1.01 -7.38
N ARG A 61 -9.25 0.42 -6.23
CA ARG A 61 -9.09 1.09 -4.94
C ARG A 61 -8.42 0.17 -3.92
N ILE A 62 -8.04 0.75 -2.79
CA ILE A 62 -7.72 0.00 -1.57
C ILE A 62 -8.95 0.06 -0.67
N THR A 63 -9.28 -1.03 0.01
CA THR A 63 -10.36 -1.03 1.01
C THR A 63 -9.79 -1.53 2.33
N GLU A 64 -9.84 -0.68 3.35
CA GLU A 64 -9.33 -1.03 4.69
C GLU A 64 -10.16 -2.16 5.30
N HIS A 65 -9.54 -2.97 6.16
CA HIS A 65 -10.17 -4.16 6.72
C HIS A 65 -11.54 -3.89 7.35
N LYS A 66 -11.69 -2.78 8.07
CA LYS A 66 -12.95 -2.40 8.75
C LYS A 66 -14.06 -1.93 7.79
N ASP A 67 -13.70 -1.60 6.56
CA ASP A 67 -14.61 -1.13 5.52
C ASP A 67 -14.85 -2.20 4.44
N CYS A 68 -14.16 -3.35 4.52
CA CYS A 68 -14.29 -4.45 3.57
C CYS A 68 -15.68 -5.11 3.63
N THR A 69 -16.22 -5.39 2.44
CA THR A 69 -17.35 -6.32 2.28
C THR A 69 -16.93 -7.77 2.54
N PRO A 70 -17.88 -8.70 2.81
CA PRO A 70 -17.58 -10.12 2.96
C PRO A 70 -16.87 -10.73 1.74
N GLU A 71 -17.10 -10.20 0.55
CA GLU A 71 -16.44 -10.59 -0.68
C GLU A 71 -15.00 -10.07 -0.73
N GLU A 72 -14.77 -8.80 -0.37
CA GLU A 72 -13.43 -8.20 -0.34
C GLU A 72 -12.53 -8.82 0.72
N LEU A 73 -13.09 -9.26 1.85
CA LEU A 73 -12.32 -9.98 2.88
C LEU A 73 -11.63 -11.25 2.34
N LYS A 74 -12.12 -11.82 1.24
CA LYS A 74 -11.53 -12.99 0.57
C LYS A 74 -10.35 -12.67 -0.35
N ILE A 75 -10.11 -11.39 -0.65
CA ILE A 75 -8.97 -10.98 -1.48
C ILE A 75 -7.67 -11.24 -0.69
N THR A 76 -6.71 -11.91 -1.32
CA THR A 76 -5.40 -12.24 -0.70
C THR A 76 -4.34 -11.18 -0.97
N GLU A 77 -4.51 -10.36 -2.01
CA GLU A 77 -3.61 -9.25 -2.32
C GLU A 77 -3.86 -8.09 -1.35
N ILE A 78 -2.85 -7.76 -0.56
CA ILE A 78 -2.94 -6.77 0.51
C ILE A 78 -2.13 -5.51 0.20
N ASN A 79 -2.61 -4.39 0.74
CA ASN A 79 -1.85 -3.15 0.82
C ASN A 79 -0.74 -3.29 1.88
N THR A 80 0.51 -3.04 1.50
CA THR A 80 1.65 -3.13 2.43
C THR A 80 1.95 -1.81 3.14
N GLY A 81 1.20 -0.73 2.84
CA GLY A 81 1.48 0.60 3.38
C GLY A 81 2.66 1.30 2.71
N CYS A 82 3.27 0.69 1.68
CA CYS A 82 4.36 1.28 0.91
C CYS A 82 3.83 1.91 -0.39
N PHE A 83 4.19 3.16 -0.64
CA PHE A 83 3.74 3.88 -1.84
C PHE A 83 4.86 4.69 -2.47
N ALA A 84 4.91 4.72 -3.80
CA ALA A 84 5.69 5.69 -4.55
C ALA A 84 4.75 6.63 -5.33
N TYR A 85 4.74 7.91 -4.98
CA TYR A 85 3.91 8.92 -5.61
C TYR A 85 4.71 9.87 -6.48
N ASP A 86 4.06 10.38 -7.53
CA ASP A 86 4.41 11.69 -8.07
C ASP A 86 4.05 12.77 -7.03
N CYS A 87 4.99 13.67 -6.74
CA CYS A 87 4.85 14.66 -5.66
C CYS A 87 3.62 15.55 -5.85
N LYS A 88 3.41 16.10 -7.05
CA LYS A 88 2.29 17.02 -7.33
C LYS A 88 0.95 16.29 -7.22
N SER A 89 0.91 15.09 -7.81
CA SER A 89 -0.26 14.23 -7.75
C SER A 89 -0.64 13.86 -6.32
N LEU A 90 0.33 13.55 -5.46
CA LEU A 90 0.06 13.27 -4.04
C LEU A 90 -0.66 14.43 -3.35
N PHE A 91 -0.13 15.65 -3.48
CA PHE A 91 -0.76 16.82 -2.83
C PHE A 91 -2.15 17.14 -3.40
N GLU A 92 -2.34 17.04 -4.72
CA GLU A 92 -3.66 17.18 -5.35
C GLU A 92 -4.68 16.14 -4.86
N ALA A 93 -4.22 14.92 -4.56
CA ALA A 93 -5.07 13.86 -4.03
C ALA A 93 -5.38 14.08 -2.54
N LEU A 94 -4.39 14.47 -1.73
CA LEU A 94 -4.56 14.76 -0.30
C LEU A 94 -5.61 15.84 -0.04
N ASP A 95 -5.68 16.89 -0.87
CA ASP A 95 -6.70 17.94 -0.78
C ASP A 95 -8.15 17.43 -0.96
N GLN A 96 -8.30 16.25 -1.56
CA GLN A 96 -9.59 15.63 -1.86
C GLN A 96 -9.97 14.51 -0.88
N VAL A 97 -9.05 14.06 -0.01
CA VAL A 97 -9.36 13.04 1.00
C VAL A 97 -10.39 13.58 1.98
N ARG A 98 -11.38 12.75 2.34
CA ARG A 98 -12.44 13.08 3.29
C ARG A 98 -12.54 11.98 4.34
N PRO A 99 -12.90 12.31 5.59
CA PRO A 99 -13.05 11.32 6.66
C PRO A 99 -14.40 10.60 6.58
N ASP A 100 -14.80 10.18 5.39
CA ASP A 100 -16.10 9.56 5.09
C ASP A 100 -16.00 8.02 5.12
N ASN A 101 -15.33 7.47 6.14
CA ASN A 101 -15.17 6.02 6.39
C ASN A 101 -15.66 5.64 7.79
N ASN A 102 -15.69 4.33 8.08
CA ASN A 102 -16.19 3.83 9.36
C ASN A 102 -15.39 4.29 10.59
N GLN A 103 -14.18 4.84 10.41
CA GLN A 103 -13.34 5.36 11.50
C GLN A 103 -13.37 6.90 11.60
N GLY A 104 -13.89 7.61 10.60
CA GLY A 104 -13.85 9.07 10.55
C GLY A 104 -12.43 9.64 10.37
N GLU A 105 -11.56 8.91 9.69
CA GLU A 105 -10.13 9.25 9.54
C GLU A 105 -9.77 9.65 8.10
N TYR A 106 -8.66 10.38 7.91
CA TYR A 106 -8.16 10.69 6.59
C TYR A 106 -7.21 9.57 6.12
N TYR A 107 -7.68 8.70 5.23
CA TYR A 107 -6.86 7.60 4.72
C TYR A 107 -5.97 8.05 3.57
N LEU A 108 -4.66 7.83 3.74
CA LEU A 108 -3.71 7.97 2.65
C LEU A 108 -4.04 7.02 1.48
N THR A 109 -4.61 5.86 1.77
CA THR A 109 -4.98 4.84 0.78
C THR A 109 -6.03 5.34 -0.22
N ASP A 110 -6.88 6.29 0.18
CA ASP A 110 -7.87 6.92 -0.70
C ASP A 110 -7.21 7.76 -1.82
N CYS A 111 -5.98 8.24 -1.62
CA CYS A 111 -5.26 9.00 -2.64
C CYS A 111 -5.10 8.19 -3.94
N ALA A 112 -4.87 6.88 -3.83
CA ALA A 112 -4.73 6.01 -5.00
C ALA A 112 -6.03 5.95 -5.82
N GLU A 113 -7.20 5.82 -5.16
CA GLU A 113 -8.48 5.83 -5.84
C GLU A 113 -8.80 7.21 -6.44
N ILE A 114 -8.54 8.30 -5.70
CA ILE A 114 -8.74 9.67 -6.16
C ILE A 114 -7.94 9.93 -7.45
N LEU A 115 -6.67 9.55 -7.47
CA LEU A 115 -5.79 9.71 -8.63
C LEU A 115 -6.29 8.91 -9.84
N ARG A 116 -6.72 7.67 -9.61
CA ARG A 116 -7.29 6.81 -10.66
C ARG A 116 -8.59 7.39 -11.21
N LYS A 117 -9.49 7.89 -10.36
CA LYS A 117 -10.73 8.58 -10.78
C LYS A 117 -10.44 9.87 -11.57
N ALA A 118 -9.33 10.54 -11.29
CA ALA A 118 -8.84 11.68 -12.07
C ALA A 118 -8.17 11.29 -13.41
N GLY A 119 -8.20 10.02 -13.80
CA GLY A 119 -7.63 9.52 -15.05
C GLY A 119 -6.11 9.39 -15.04
N LYS A 120 -5.47 9.45 -13.87
CA LYS A 120 -4.02 9.25 -13.73
C LYS A 120 -3.69 7.77 -13.60
N THR A 121 -2.48 7.39 -14.05
CA THR A 121 -1.98 6.02 -13.94
C THR A 121 -1.70 5.66 -12.49
N VAL A 122 -2.34 4.60 -12.00
CA VAL A 122 -2.10 4.01 -10.68
C VAL A 122 -1.82 2.53 -10.84
N ILE A 123 -0.77 2.05 -10.18
CA ILE A 123 -0.28 0.67 -10.31
C ILE A 123 -0.26 0.03 -8.93
N ALA A 124 -0.88 -1.14 -8.79
CA ALA A 124 -0.67 -2.03 -7.66
C ALA A 124 0.38 -3.07 -8.07
N ALA A 125 1.56 -3.00 -7.46
CA ALA A 125 2.76 -3.72 -7.85
C ALA A 125 3.10 -4.81 -6.81
N PRO A 126 3.14 -6.11 -7.18
CA PRO A 126 3.45 -7.23 -6.28
C PRO A 126 4.96 -7.36 -6.09
N GLU A 127 5.56 -6.31 -5.53
CA GLU A 127 7.02 -6.17 -5.40
C GLU A 127 7.52 -6.42 -3.96
N LEU A 128 6.62 -6.74 -3.03
CA LEU A 128 6.97 -7.04 -1.64
C LEU A 128 6.62 -8.47 -1.28
N ASP A 129 7.49 -9.11 -0.50
CA ASP A 129 7.18 -10.34 0.20
C ASP A 129 6.29 -10.04 1.43
N ILE A 130 5.42 -10.97 1.82
CA ILE A 130 4.53 -10.80 2.97
C ILE A 130 5.27 -10.43 4.25
N THR A 131 6.47 -10.96 4.44
CA THR A 131 7.32 -10.64 5.59
C THR A 131 7.74 -9.17 5.65
N GLU A 132 7.81 -8.47 4.51
CA GLU A 132 8.13 -7.04 4.45
C GLU A 132 6.92 -6.17 4.83
N ALA A 133 5.72 -6.74 4.81
CA ALA A 133 4.48 -6.10 5.26
C ALA A 133 4.13 -6.43 6.73
N MET A 134 4.96 -7.19 7.43
CA MET A 134 4.76 -7.49 8.86
C MET A 134 4.99 -6.23 9.70
N GLY A 135 3.90 -5.63 10.14
CA GLY A 135 3.90 -4.49 11.07
C GLY A 135 3.99 -4.94 12.54
N VAL A 136 4.56 -4.07 13.39
CA VAL A 136 4.72 -4.31 14.82
C VAL A 136 3.85 -3.36 15.62
N ASN A 137 2.68 -3.84 16.06
CA ASN A 137 1.75 -3.12 16.92
C ASN A 137 1.65 -3.71 18.34
N THR A 138 2.16 -4.93 18.53
CA THR A 138 2.11 -5.69 19.79
C THR A 138 3.47 -6.34 20.09
N GLN A 139 3.67 -6.77 21.34
CA GLN A 139 4.92 -7.44 21.74
C GLN A 139 5.06 -8.82 21.09
N GLU A 140 3.94 -9.49 20.85
CA GLU A 140 3.87 -10.77 20.16
C GLU A 140 4.34 -10.63 18.71
N GLN A 141 3.86 -9.61 17.99
CA GLN A 141 4.31 -9.29 16.63
C GLN A 141 5.79 -8.92 16.58
N LEU A 142 6.30 -8.19 17.59
CA LEU A 142 7.72 -7.87 17.68
C LEU A 142 8.57 -9.15 17.77
N ALA A 143 8.19 -10.08 18.65
CA ALA A 143 8.92 -11.35 18.80
C ALA A 143 8.89 -12.20 17.53
N GLU A 144 7.77 -12.19 16.80
CA GLU A 144 7.66 -12.90 15.52
C GLU A 144 8.59 -12.30 14.46
N VAL A 145 8.57 -10.98 14.32
CA VAL A 145 9.44 -10.24 13.41
C VAL A 145 10.92 -10.44 13.74
N GLU A 146 11.29 -10.44 15.03
CA GLU A 146 12.65 -10.74 15.47
C GLU A 146 13.11 -12.14 15.05
N ARG A 147 12.25 -13.16 15.17
CA ARG A 147 12.54 -14.52 14.71
C ARG A 147 12.81 -14.54 13.19
N VAL A 148 11.95 -13.91 12.40
CA VAL A 148 12.14 -13.81 10.94
C VAL A 148 13.43 -13.07 10.59
N MET A 149 13.76 -12.01 11.34
CA MET A 149 15.00 -11.26 11.16
C MET A 149 16.23 -12.14 11.42
N GLN A 150 16.19 -12.99 12.46
CA GLN A 150 17.27 -13.94 12.79
C GLN A 150 17.41 -15.06 11.76
N GLU A 151 16.31 -15.60 11.24
CA GLU A 151 16.33 -16.65 10.20
C GLU A 151 16.94 -16.17 8.87
N ARG A 152 16.96 -14.86 8.64
CA ARG A 152 17.56 -14.23 7.45
C ARG A 152 19.05 -13.92 7.58
N ALA A 153 19.57 -13.89 8.81
CA ALA A 153 20.95 -13.49 9.11
C ALA A 153 21.92 -14.66 8.88
#